data_AF-A0A368MW81-F1
#
_entry.id   AF-A0A368MW81-F1
#
_cell.length_a   1.000
_cell.length_b   1.000
_cell.length_c   1.000
_cell.angle_alpha   90.00
_cell.angle_beta   90.00
_cell.angle_gamma   90.00
#
_symmetry.space_group_name_H-M   'P 1'
#
loop_
_entity.id
_entity.type
_entity.pdbx_description
1 polymer ?
#
loop_
_entity_poly.entity_id
_entity_poly.type
_entity_poly.pdbx_seq_one_letter_code
_entity_poly.pdbx_strand_id
1 'polypeptide(L)'
;MIGSQLDTTLLDVSVLKELDLNAGVISILLSEGLIKLDKKSNNLEFYDNILFQHQESGYKGHNFTDLIAYLEDIYFFEVPEYSIVKSDWTSRVACYIYSKNSSQLILDFEENVTDFISELSLVGSDNISYKIVLSCLFSNTYKHAFLELYRLIERLFPISYLKEFHSVTDTKLKFLDFVTELETITKWRPREDEAIEKIFINSKASTRNYFKAFHSTSASLQSQNDYTFFYSLRNSIVHFRANHLELELTNKQWNLLLNATLFLIDEQYSANNEMLK
;
A
#
# COMPACT_ATOMS: atom_id res chain seq x y z
N MET A 1 1.92 -17.59 6.73
CA MET A 1 2.40 -17.76 5.35
C MET A 1 1.68 -16.68 4.57
N ILE A 2 2.36 -15.64 4.11
CA ILE A 2 1.72 -14.64 3.25
C ILE A 2 1.38 -15.36 1.94
N GLY A 3 0.13 -15.28 1.48
CA GLY A 3 -0.31 -15.95 0.25
C GLY A 3 -0.91 -17.34 0.44
N SER A 4 -1.75 -17.52 1.46
CA SER A 4 -2.86 -18.48 1.33
C SER A 4 -3.85 -18.00 0.26
N GLN A 5 -4.72 -18.93 -0.19
CA GLN A 5 -5.76 -18.68 -1.18
C GLN A 5 -6.49 -17.35 -0.96
N LEU A 6 -6.54 -16.54 -2.01
CA LEU A 6 -7.38 -15.34 -2.05
C LEU A 6 -8.85 -15.77 -2.05
N ASP A 7 -9.65 -15.13 -1.21
CA ASP A 7 -11.10 -15.22 -1.28
C ASP A 7 -11.58 -14.21 -2.32
N THR A 8 -11.75 -14.69 -3.55
CA THR A 8 -12.18 -13.87 -4.68
C THR A 8 -13.65 -13.45 -4.58
N THR A 9 -14.43 -14.07 -3.69
CA THR A 9 -15.83 -13.67 -3.44
C THR A 9 -15.96 -12.33 -2.74
N LEU A 10 -14.87 -11.84 -2.13
CA LEU A 10 -14.78 -10.53 -1.49
C LEU A 10 -14.49 -9.40 -2.49
N LEU A 11 -14.17 -9.73 -3.74
CA LEU A 11 -13.86 -8.76 -4.79
C LEU A 11 -15.12 -8.40 -5.58
N ASP A 12 -15.32 -7.11 -5.83
CA ASP A 12 -16.42 -6.64 -6.66
C ASP A 12 -16.13 -6.95 -8.13
N VAL A 13 -17.00 -7.75 -8.76
CA VAL A 13 -16.89 -8.16 -10.17
C VAL A 13 -16.89 -6.97 -11.13
N SER A 14 -17.48 -5.84 -10.73
CA SER A 14 -17.43 -4.60 -11.51
C SER A 14 -16.05 -3.94 -11.51
N VAL A 15 -15.21 -4.24 -10.51
CA VAL A 15 -13.84 -3.73 -10.38
C VAL A 15 -12.85 -4.72 -10.98
N LEU A 16 -12.93 -6.00 -10.59
CA LEU A 16 -12.07 -7.09 -11.04
C LEU A 16 -12.90 -8.34 -11.32
N LYS A 17 -12.75 -8.89 -12.52
CA LYS A 17 -13.39 -10.13 -12.91
C LYS A 17 -12.36 -11.26 -12.90
N GLU A 18 -12.55 -12.25 -12.04
CA GLU A 18 -11.74 -13.46 -12.08
C GLU A 18 -11.97 -14.23 -13.39
N LEU A 19 -10.90 -14.73 -14.00
CA LEU A 19 -10.92 -15.55 -15.19
C LEU A 19 -10.49 -16.98 -14.87
N ASP A 20 -11.16 -17.94 -15.50
CA ASP A 20 -10.80 -19.34 -15.39
C ASP A 20 -9.42 -19.61 -16.00
N LEU A 21 -8.59 -20.34 -15.25
CA LEU A 21 -7.34 -20.87 -15.75
C LEU A 21 -7.60 -21.91 -16.83
N ASN A 22 -6.79 -21.87 -17.88
CA ASN A 22 -6.79 -22.88 -18.93
C ASN A 22 -5.36 -23.31 -19.29
N ALA A 23 -5.27 -24.43 -20.01
CA ALA A 23 -3.99 -25.02 -20.38
C ALA A 23 -3.08 -24.06 -21.18
N GLY A 24 -3.64 -23.18 -22.00
CA GLY A 24 -2.88 -22.22 -22.79
C GLY A 24 -2.18 -21.18 -21.90
N VAL A 25 -2.92 -20.60 -20.95
CA VAL A 25 -2.40 -19.62 -19.99
C VAL A 25 -1.30 -20.23 -19.13
N ILE A 26 -1.54 -21.41 -18.55
CA ILE A 26 -0.55 -22.10 -17.72
C ILE A 26 0.71 -22.45 -18.53
N SER A 27 0.56 -22.89 -19.78
CA SER A 27 1.71 -23.21 -20.64
C SER A 27 2.62 -22.00 -20.85
N ILE A 28 2.03 -20.81 -21.09
CA ILE A 28 2.79 -19.55 -21.26
C ILE A 28 3.52 -19.20 -19.97
N LEU A 29 2.83 -19.23 -18.84
CA LEU A 29 3.42 -18.85 -17.55
C LEU A 29 4.56 -19.78 -17.13
N LEU A 30 4.42 -21.09 -17.40
CA LEU A 30 5.49 -22.06 -17.19
C LEU A 30 6.68 -21.81 -18.13
N SER A 31 6.44 -21.50 -19.41
CA SER A 31 7.53 -21.21 -20.35
C SER A 31 8.31 -19.94 -20.00
N GLU A 32 7.62 -18.95 -19.40
CA GLU A 32 8.22 -17.71 -18.91
C GLU A 32 8.81 -17.83 -17.50
N GLY A 33 8.66 -18.99 -16.84
CA GLY A 33 9.19 -19.23 -15.49
C GLY A 33 8.50 -18.41 -14.39
N LEU A 34 7.25 -18.00 -14.62
CA LEU A 34 6.47 -17.15 -13.70
C LEU A 34 5.73 -17.94 -12.62
N ILE A 35 5.59 -19.25 -12.79
CA ILE A 35 4.96 -20.15 -11.81
C ILE A 35 6.00 -21.12 -11.27
N LYS A 36 5.88 -21.44 -9.98
CA LYS A 36 6.65 -22.49 -9.32
C LYS A 36 5.77 -23.65 -8.88
N LEU A 37 6.40 -24.79 -8.63
CA LEU A 37 5.77 -25.88 -7.91
C LEU A 37 5.36 -25.40 -6.53
N ASP A 38 4.17 -25.80 -6.07
CA ASP A 38 3.73 -25.54 -4.70
C ASP A 38 4.73 -26.18 -3.74
N LYS A 39 5.20 -25.41 -2.76
CA LYS A 39 6.11 -25.89 -1.71
C LYS A 39 5.50 -27.00 -0.86
N LYS A 40 4.18 -27.13 -0.83
CA LYS A 40 3.46 -28.21 -0.14
C LYS A 40 3.32 -29.47 -1.00
N SER A 41 3.53 -29.36 -2.31
CA SER A 41 3.41 -30.50 -3.21
C SER A 41 4.52 -31.53 -2.95
N ASN A 42 4.18 -32.81 -3.06
CA ASN A 42 5.15 -33.88 -2.92
C ASN A 42 5.99 -33.97 -4.20
N ASN A 43 7.23 -33.47 -4.13
CA ASN A 43 8.13 -33.50 -5.28
C ASN A 43 8.29 -34.91 -5.87
N LEU A 44 8.38 -35.96 -5.05
CA LEU A 44 8.51 -37.34 -5.55
C LEU A 44 7.28 -37.75 -6.36
N GLU A 45 6.09 -37.39 -5.89
CA GLU A 45 4.83 -37.66 -6.59
C GLU A 45 4.76 -36.89 -7.92
N PHE A 46 5.22 -35.64 -7.97
CA PHE A 46 5.34 -34.90 -9.22
C PHE A 46 6.33 -35.55 -10.20
N TYR A 47 7.48 -36.02 -9.71
CA TYR A 47 8.47 -36.74 -10.51
C TYR A 47 7.87 -38.02 -11.12
N ASP A 48 7.23 -38.84 -10.28
CA ASP A 48 6.71 -40.15 -10.67
C ASP A 48 5.47 -40.04 -11.57
N ASN A 49 4.59 -39.06 -11.30
CA ASN A 49 3.31 -38.95 -11.98
C ASN A 49 3.29 -37.97 -13.14
N ILE A 50 4.16 -36.94 -13.17
CA ILE A 50 4.11 -35.88 -14.18
C ILE A 50 5.38 -35.84 -15.02
N LEU A 51 6.55 -35.70 -14.40
CA LEU A 51 7.77 -35.29 -15.13
C LEU A 51 8.17 -36.26 -16.26
N PHE A 52 8.02 -37.57 -16.07
CA PHE A 52 8.46 -38.59 -17.03
C PHE A 52 7.36 -39.11 -17.95
N GLN A 53 6.12 -38.61 -17.87
CA GLN A 53 5.02 -39.05 -18.76
C GLN A 53 5.36 -38.91 -20.25
N HIS A 54 6.20 -37.94 -20.62
CA HIS A 54 6.64 -37.72 -21.99
C HIS A 54 7.43 -38.90 -22.60
N GLN A 55 7.92 -39.82 -21.76
CA GLN A 55 8.66 -41.01 -22.18
C GLN A 55 7.74 -42.22 -22.46
N GLU A 56 6.45 -42.12 -22.12
CA GLU A 56 5.49 -43.20 -22.32
C GLU A 56 5.05 -43.32 -23.78
N SER A 57 4.86 -44.55 -24.25
CA SER A 57 4.40 -44.81 -25.62
C SER A 57 2.95 -44.34 -25.79
N GLY A 58 2.75 -43.27 -26.57
CA GLY A 58 1.43 -42.70 -26.83
C GLY A 58 1.15 -41.39 -26.09
N TYR A 59 2.16 -40.76 -25.51
CA TYR A 59 2.06 -39.44 -24.91
C TYR A 59 1.48 -38.39 -25.88
N LYS A 60 0.44 -37.67 -25.42
CA LYS A 60 -0.25 -36.61 -26.19
C LYS A 60 -0.17 -35.23 -25.53
N GLY A 61 0.59 -35.10 -24.45
CA GLY A 61 0.60 -33.92 -23.58
C GLY A 61 0.12 -34.24 -22.16
N HIS A 62 0.48 -33.38 -21.21
CA HIS A 62 -0.02 -33.47 -19.84
C HIS A 62 -1.49 -33.04 -19.75
N ASN A 63 -2.23 -33.68 -18.84
CA ASN A 63 -3.56 -33.21 -18.47
C ASN A 63 -3.42 -31.93 -17.62
N PHE A 64 -4.21 -30.91 -17.97
CA PHE A 64 -4.25 -29.64 -17.26
C PHE A 64 -4.58 -29.79 -15.77
N THR A 65 -5.58 -30.60 -15.44
CA THR A 65 -6.05 -30.81 -14.06
C THR A 65 -5.01 -31.53 -13.21
N ASP A 66 -4.25 -32.45 -13.81
CA ASP A 66 -3.20 -33.18 -13.10
C ASP A 66 -2.01 -32.26 -12.81
N LEU A 67 -1.70 -31.35 -13.74
CA LEU A 67 -0.56 -30.45 -13.61
C LEU A 67 -0.83 -29.31 -12.61
N ILE A 68 -2.02 -28.72 -12.63
CA ILE A 68 -2.34 -27.57 -11.76
C ILE A 68 -2.32 -27.93 -10.26
N ALA A 69 -2.56 -29.20 -9.91
CA ALA A 69 -2.51 -29.69 -8.53
C ALA A 69 -1.12 -29.58 -7.86
N TYR A 70 -0.06 -29.44 -8.66
CA TYR A 70 1.32 -29.32 -8.17
C TYR A 70 1.89 -27.89 -8.29
N LEU A 71 1.14 -26.97 -8.87
CA LEU A 71 1.56 -25.57 -9.01
C LEU A 71 1.10 -24.75 -7.80
N GLU A 72 1.81 -23.66 -7.52
CA GLU A 72 1.31 -22.65 -6.57
C GLU A 72 -0.04 -22.08 -7.02
N ASP A 73 -0.85 -21.60 -6.07
CA ASP A 73 -2.14 -20.98 -6.38
C ASP A 73 -1.95 -19.76 -7.29
N ILE A 74 -2.67 -19.71 -8.41
CA ILE A 74 -2.60 -18.63 -9.39
C ILE A 74 -4.00 -18.07 -9.61
N TYR A 75 -4.10 -16.75 -9.62
CA TYR A 75 -5.35 -16.04 -9.87
C TYR A 75 -5.18 -15.13 -11.08
N PHE A 76 -6.13 -15.20 -12.01
CA PHE A 76 -6.19 -14.33 -13.17
C PHE A 76 -7.35 -13.37 -13.02
N PHE A 77 -7.05 -12.08 -13.14
CA PHE A 77 -8.06 -11.03 -13.10
C PHE A 77 -8.02 -10.23 -14.40
N GLU A 78 -9.20 -10.02 -14.95
CA GLU A 78 -9.47 -9.00 -15.95
C GLU A 78 -9.95 -7.73 -15.25
N VAL A 79 -9.41 -6.59 -15.64
CA VAL A 79 -9.97 -5.28 -15.26
C VAL A 79 -10.97 -4.90 -16.35
N PRO A 80 -12.29 -4.90 -16.08
CA PRO A 80 -13.30 -4.56 -17.10
C PRO A 80 -13.09 -3.14 -17.65
N GLU A 81 -13.47 -2.90 -18.91
CA GLU A 81 -13.35 -1.56 -19.55
C GLU A 81 -14.09 -0.45 -18.79
N TYR A 82 -15.16 -0.81 -18.08
CA TYR A 82 -15.99 0.09 -17.26
C TYR A 82 -15.55 0.15 -15.80
N SER A 83 -14.44 -0.50 -15.44
CA SER A 83 -13.92 -0.50 -14.07
C SER A 83 -13.47 0.91 -13.67
N ILE A 84 -13.62 1.22 -12.39
CA ILE A 84 -13.12 2.46 -11.80
C ILE A 84 -11.58 2.48 -11.74
N VAL A 85 -10.95 1.30 -11.70
CA VAL A 85 -9.49 1.15 -11.77
C VAL A 85 -9.06 0.82 -13.19
N LYS A 86 -7.84 1.21 -13.56
CA LYS A 86 -7.25 0.92 -14.87
C LYS A 86 -6.32 -0.28 -14.81
N SER A 87 -6.18 -0.98 -15.93
CA SER A 87 -5.34 -2.18 -16.03
C SER A 87 -3.84 -1.92 -15.84
N ASP A 88 -3.36 -0.72 -16.15
CA ASP A 88 -1.97 -0.29 -15.93
C ASP A 88 -1.70 0.13 -14.47
N TRP A 89 -2.72 0.18 -13.61
CA TRP A 89 -2.60 0.58 -12.21
C TRP A 89 -2.32 -0.61 -11.28
N THR A 90 -1.31 -1.42 -11.59
CA THR A 90 -1.01 -2.68 -10.87
C THR A 90 -0.94 -2.52 -9.35
N SER A 91 -0.32 -1.44 -8.85
CA SER A 91 -0.21 -1.22 -7.40
C SER A 91 -1.55 -0.88 -6.73
N ARG A 92 -2.45 -0.16 -7.41
CA ARG A 92 -3.82 0.12 -6.91
C ARG A 92 -4.64 -1.15 -6.88
N VAL A 93 -4.60 -1.93 -7.96
CA VAL A 93 -5.29 -3.22 -8.06
C VAL A 93 -4.81 -4.16 -6.95
N ALA A 94 -3.49 -4.23 -6.71
CA ALA A 94 -2.95 -5.00 -5.59
C ALA A 94 -3.44 -4.49 -4.22
N CYS A 95 -3.43 -3.17 -3.98
CA CYS A 95 -3.99 -2.62 -2.74
C CYS A 95 -5.45 -3.03 -2.53
N TYR A 96 -6.28 -2.98 -3.58
CA TYR A 96 -7.67 -3.41 -3.52
C TYR A 96 -7.80 -4.89 -3.15
N ILE A 97 -7.09 -5.78 -3.85
CA ILE A 97 -7.14 -7.23 -3.60
C ILE A 97 -6.73 -7.56 -2.17
N TYR A 98 -5.57 -7.05 -1.73
CA TYR A 98 -4.99 -7.41 -0.43
C TYR A 98 -5.69 -6.74 0.75
N SER A 99 -6.31 -5.56 0.55
CA SER A 99 -7.14 -4.96 1.57
C SER A 99 -8.45 -5.72 1.79
N LYS A 100 -9.05 -6.30 0.74
CA LYS A 100 -10.19 -7.23 0.88
C LYS A 100 -9.82 -8.59 1.43
N ASN A 101 -8.54 -8.97 1.35
CA ASN A 101 -8.02 -10.25 1.81
C ASN A 101 -7.07 -10.08 3.02
N SER A 102 -7.56 -9.43 4.08
CA SER A 102 -6.74 -9.10 5.26
C SER A 102 -6.11 -10.31 5.96
N SER A 103 -6.72 -11.49 5.85
CA SER A 103 -6.18 -12.77 6.35
C SER A 103 -4.83 -13.16 5.71
N GLN A 104 -4.49 -12.57 4.57
CA GLN A 104 -3.23 -12.79 3.86
C GLN A 104 -2.10 -11.87 4.34
N LEU A 105 -2.42 -10.87 5.17
CA LEU A 105 -1.47 -9.89 5.66
C LEU A 105 -0.73 -10.42 6.90
N ILE A 106 0.47 -9.89 7.13
CA ILE A 106 1.26 -10.25 8.33
C ILE A 106 0.67 -9.60 9.58
N LEU A 107 0.28 -8.33 9.44
CA LEU A 107 -0.27 -7.53 10.54
C LEU A 107 -1.77 -7.71 10.61
N ASP A 108 -2.28 -7.76 11.83
CA ASP A 108 -3.70 -7.82 12.13
C ASP A 108 -4.29 -6.40 12.01
N PHE A 109 -4.51 -5.98 10.77
CA PHE A 109 -5.14 -4.70 10.49
C PHE A 109 -6.62 -4.77 10.84
N GLU A 110 -7.11 -3.78 11.59
CA GLU A 110 -8.54 -3.64 11.85
C GLU A 110 -9.28 -3.33 10.54
N GLU A 111 -10.54 -3.80 10.45
CA GLU A 111 -11.37 -3.70 9.24
C GLU A 111 -11.48 -2.26 8.71
N ASN A 112 -11.54 -1.27 9.62
CA ASN A 112 -11.56 0.14 9.25
C ASN A 112 -10.31 0.60 8.47
N VAL A 113 -9.12 0.07 8.78
CA VAL A 113 -7.88 0.39 8.07
C VAL A 113 -7.91 -0.25 6.69
N THR A 114 -8.27 -1.53 6.61
CA THR A 114 -8.29 -2.26 5.34
C THR A 114 -9.39 -1.76 4.41
N ASP A 115 -10.60 -1.52 4.91
CA ASP A 115 -11.68 -0.96 4.11
C ASP A 115 -11.34 0.42 3.58
N PHE A 116 -10.67 1.25 4.38
CA PHE A 116 -10.28 2.56 3.88
C PHE A 116 -9.16 2.48 2.84
N ILE A 117 -8.20 1.55 2.97
CA ILE A 117 -7.21 1.30 1.91
C ILE A 117 -7.91 0.79 0.63
N SER A 118 -8.91 -0.08 0.77
CA SER A 118 -9.74 -0.53 -0.35
C SER A 118 -10.42 0.66 -1.02
N GLU A 119 -11.12 1.51 -0.29
CA GLU A 119 -11.78 2.70 -0.83
C GLU A 119 -10.78 3.64 -1.51
N LEU A 120 -9.67 3.95 -0.82
CA LEU A 120 -8.60 4.79 -1.34
C LEU A 120 -8.04 4.24 -2.67
N SER A 121 -7.87 2.92 -2.78
CA SER A 121 -7.38 2.29 -4.02
C SER A 121 -8.31 2.49 -5.22
N LEU A 122 -9.62 2.60 -4.98
CA LEU A 122 -10.65 2.78 -6.01
C LEU A 122 -10.85 4.25 -6.38
N VAL A 123 -10.98 5.15 -5.38
CA VAL A 123 -11.41 6.55 -5.60
C VAL A 123 -10.39 7.61 -5.18
N GLY A 124 -9.30 7.22 -4.51
CA GLY A 124 -8.28 8.15 -4.03
C GLY A 124 -7.48 8.81 -5.15
N SER A 125 -6.81 9.92 -4.85
CA SER A 125 -6.02 10.70 -5.81
C SER A 125 -4.96 9.86 -6.55
N ASP A 126 -4.81 10.10 -7.86
CA ASP A 126 -3.78 9.50 -8.73
C ASP A 126 -2.35 9.88 -8.35
N ASN A 127 -2.19 10.94 -7.55
CA ASN A 127 -0.88 11.39 -7.10
C ASN A 127 -0.35 10.60 -5.90
N ILE A 128 -1.20 9.79 -5.25
CA ILE A 128 -0.80 8.88 -4.17
C ILE A 128 0.04 7.74 -4.75
N SER A 129 1.20 7.47 -4.16
CA SER A 129 2.01 6.31 -4.53
C SER A 129 1.42 5.04 -3.92
N TYR A 130 0.56 4.34 -4.64
CA TYR A 130 -0.03 3.07 -4.18
C TYR A 130 1.00 1.95 -4.01
N LYS A 131 2.19 2.08 -4.60
CA LYS A 131 3.31 1.21 -4.26
C LYS A 131 3.71 1.33 -2.79
N ILE A 132 3.69 2.54 -2.23
CA ILE A 132 3.98 2.78 -0.81
C ILE A 132 2.83 2.29 0.07
N VAL A 133 1.58 2.50 -0.35
CA VAL A 133 0.40 1.95 0.35
C VAL A 133 0.45 0.41 0.38
N LEU A 134 0.85 -0.22 -0.73
CA LEU A 134 1.05 -1.67 -0.79
C LEU A 134 2.19 -2.14 0.12
N SER A 135 3.31 -1.40 0.18
CA SER A 135 4.39 -1.67 1.14
C SER A 135 3.92 -1.57 2.59
N CYS A 136 2.99 -0.65 2.90
CA CYS A 136 2.35 -0.58 4.22
C CYS A 136 1.58 -1.88 4.53
N LEU A 137 0.75 -2.37 3.60
CA LEU A 137 0.01 -3.64 3.78
C LEU A 137 0.94 -4.85 4.01
N PHE A 138 2.08 -4.90 3.33
CA PHE A 138 3.05 -5.99 3.45
C PHE A 138 4.11 -5.78 4.53
N SER A 139 3.99 -4.74 5.34
CA SER A 139 4.91 -4.51 6.44
C SER A 139 4.83 -5.62 7.49
N ASN A 140 5.97 -5.97 8.08
CA ASN A 140 6.07 -7.00 9.11
C ASN A 140 5.85 -6.48 10.55
N THR A 141 5.84 -5.15 10.72
CA THR A 141 5.59 -4.48 12.00
C THR A 141 4.80 -3.19 11.74
N TYR A 142 3.95 -2.77 12.68
CA TYR A 142 3.23 -1.51 12.55
C TYR A 142 4.14 -0.27 12.48
N LYS A 143 5.33 -0.31 13.09
CA LYS A 143 6.33 0.77 12.98
C LYS A 143 6.74 0.99 11.51
N HIS A 144 7.02 -0.08 10.77
CA HIS A 144 7.33 -0.01 9.34
C HIS A 144 6.11 0.43 8.50
N ALA A 145 4.92 -0.09 8.81
CA ALA A 145 3.68 0.33 8.14
C ALA A 145 3.45 1.84 8.27
N PHE A 146 3.63 2.37 9.49
CA PHE A 146 3.54 3.79 9.77
C PHE A 146 4.58 4.60 9.00
N LEU A 147 5.85 4.16 8.93
CA LEU A 147 6.88 4.87 8.17
C LEU A 147 6.60 4.92 6.67
N GLU A 148 6.02 3.86 6.08
CA GLU A 148 5.61 3.89 4.68
C GLU A 148 4.53 4.95 4.45
N LEU A 149 3.47 4.99 5.28
CA LEU A 149 2.46 6.04 5.17
C LEU A 149 3.04 7.44 5.43
N TYR A 150 3.97 7.58 6.38
CA TYR A 150 4.62 8.85 6.69
C TYR A 150 5.38 9.42 5.47
N ARG A 151 6.01 8.58 4.64
CA ARG A 151 6.67 9.03 3.40
C ARG A 151 5.69 9.72 2.43
N LEU A 152 4.43 9.30 2.40
CA LEU A 152 3.40 9.98 1.62
C LEU A 152 3.12 11.38 2.16
N ILE A 153 3.22 11.58 3.48
CA ILE A 153 3.12 12.89 4.13
C ILE A 153 4.37 13.74 3.86
N GLU A 154 5.58 13.17 3.90
CA GLU A 154 6.84 13.87 3.59
C GLU A 154 6.82 14.51 2.19
N ARG A 155 6.25 13.80 1.21
CA ARG A 155 6.08 14.32 -0.16
C ARG A 155 5.26 15.63 -0.22
N LEU A 156 4.44 15.90 0.79
CA LEU A 156 3.60 17.09 0.88
C LEU A 156 4.32 18.28 1.55
N PHE A 157 5.47 18.07 2.21
CA PHE A 157 6.16 19.13 2.94
C PHE A 157 6.48 20.38 2.09
N PRO A 158 6.96 20.26 0.84
CA PRO A 158 7.26 21.43 0.02
C PRO A 158 6.03 22.31 -0.25
N ILE A 159 4.82 21.73 -0.33
CA ILE A 159 3.58 22.47 -0.58
C ILE A 159 3.34 23.51 0.52
N SER A 160 3.61 23.16 1.77
CA SER A 160 3.39 24.03 2.94
C SER A 160 4.27 25.28 2.98
N TYR A 161 5.27 25.38 2.11
CA TYR A 161 6.20 26.51 2.03
C TYR A 161 6.19 27.19 0.67
N LEU A 162 6.17 26.38 -0.39
CA LEU A 162 6.45 26.84 -1.73
C LEU A 162 5.19 27.09 -2.53
N LYS A 163 3.98 26.75 -2.04
CA LYS A 163 2.74 26.98 -2.77
C LYS A 163 2.54 28.45 -3.13
N GLU A 164 2.62 29.33 -2.14
CA GLU A 164 2.47 30.76 -2.34
C GLU A 164 3.63 31.32 -3.16
N PHE A 165 4.86 30.88 -2.86
CA PHE A 165 6.05 31.30 -3.59
C PHE A 165 5.97 30.93 -5.08
N HIS A 166 5.58 29.70 -5.41
CA HIS A 166 5.37 29.22 -6.77
C HIS A 166 4.29 30.05 -7.49
N SER A 167 3.20 30.40 -6.80
CA SER A 167 2.11 31.18 -7.40
C SER A 167 2.49 32.63 -7.76
N VAL A 168 3.47 33.22 -7.06
CA VAL A 168 3.96 34.58 -7.34
C VAL A 168 5.18 34.59 -8.26
N THR A 169 5.87 33.46 -8.40
CA THR A 169 6.91 33.30 -9.43
C THR A 169 6.24 33.10 -10.78
N ASP A 170 6.57 33.93 -11.77
CA ASP A 170 6.13 33.78 -13.17
C ASP A 170 6.85 32.61 -13.89
N THR A 171 7.01 31.49 -13.18
CA THR A 171 7.71 30.31 -13.67
C THR A 171 6.79 29.48 -14.56
N LYS A 172 7.36 28.90 -15.62
CA LYS A 172 6.67 27.94 -16.49
C LYS A 172 6.76 26.50 -15.99
N LEU A 173 7.57 26.26 -14.95
CA LEU A 173 7.73 24.94 -14.36
C LEU A 173 6.48 24.56 -13.57
N LYS A 174 6.07 23.29 -13.72
CA LYS A 174 5.10 22.69 -12.80
C LYS A 174 5.67 22.68 -11.38
N PHE A 175 4.79 22.59 -10.39
CA PHE A 175 5.18 22.72 -9.00
C PHE A 175 6.24 21.69 -8.57
N LEU A 176 6.08 20.40 -8.92
CA LEU A 176 7.05 19.37 -8.55
C LEU A 176 8.42 19.55 -9.24
N ASP A 177 8.44 19.97 -10.50
CA ASP A 177 9.68 20.29 -11.22
C ASP A 177 10.36 21.52 -10.58
N PHE A 178 9.58 22.54 -10.24
CA PHE A 178 10.05 23.73 -9.54
C PHE A 178 10.69 23.38 -8.18
N VAL A 179 10.03 22.55 -7.38
CA VAL A 179 10.59 22.06 -6.11
C VAL A 179 11.90 21.32 -6.35
N THR A 180 11.92 20.41 -7.32
CA THR A 180 13.11 19.59 -7.66
C THR A 180 14.30 20.46 -8.05
N GLU A 181 14.08 21.47 -8.91
CA GLU A 181 15.11 22.42 -9.32
C GLU A 181 15.60 23.28 -8.13
N LEU A 182 14.67 23.78 -7.31
CA LEU A 182 15.00 24.57 -6.13
C LEU A 182 15.86 23.78 -5.15
N GLU A 183 15.46 22.56 -4.79
CA GLU A 183 16.23 21.69 -3.89
C GLU A 183 17.60 21.33 -4.49
N THR A 184 17.67 21.08 -5.79
CA THR A 184 18.92 20.71 -6.47
C THR A 184 19.94 21.84 -6.44
N ILE A 185 19.50 23.06 -6.76
CA ILE A 185 20.35 24.25 -6.87
C ILE A 185 20.72 24.81 -5.50
N THR A 186 19.75 24.95 -4.60
CA THR A 186 19.93 25.69 -3.34
C THR A 186 20.24 24.78 -2.16
N LYS A 187 20.04 23.47 -2.30
CA LYS A 187 20.03 22.49 -1.20
C LYS A 187 19.02 22.81 -0.10
N TRP A 188 18.08 23.72 -0.36
CA TRP A 188 16.98 24.02 0.54
C TRP A 188 16.11 22.78 0.74
N ARG A 189 15.63 22.57 1.96
CA ARG A 189 14.63 21.54 2.31
C ARG A 189 13.67 22.14 3.34
N PRO A 190 12.38 21.78 3.29
CA PRO A 190 11.43 22.21 4.32
C PRO A 190 11.83 21.64 5.67
N ARG A 191 11.65 22.42 6.74
CA ARG A 191 11.84 21.95 8.12
C ARG A 191 10.70 20.99 8.46
N GLU A 192 11.01 19.72 8.74
CA GLU A 192 9.99 18.66 8.83
C GLU A 192 8.93 18.94 9.90
N ASP A 193 9.34 19.36 11.11
CA ASP A 193 8.43 19.62 12.24
C ASP A 193 7.41 20.74 11.94
N GLU A 194 7.88 21.85 11.39
CA GLU A 194 7.02 22.96 10.96
C GLU A 194 6.13 22.57 9.76
N ALA A 195 6.62 21.74 8.82
CA ALA A 195 5.84 21.26 7.69
C ALA A 195 4.64 20.41 8.16
N ILE A 196 4.88 19.51 9.12
CA ILE A 196 3.85 18.65 9.70
C ILE A 196 2.85 19.51 10.48
N GLU A 197 3.32 20.47 11.29
CA GLU A 197 2.45 21.39 12.00
C GLU A 197 1.47 22.10 11.03
N LYS A 198 1.98 22.65 9.92
CA LYS A 198 1.15 23.30 8.89
C LYS A 198 0.13 22.33 8.28
N ILE A 199 0.52 21.09 7.98
CA ILE A 199 -0.39 20.07 7.44
C ILE A 199 -1.52 19.78 8.44
N PHE A 200 -1.21 19.61 9.72
CA PHE A 200 -2.21 19.33 10.77
C PHE A 200 -3.12 20.53 11.02
N ILE A 201 -2.59 21.75 11.06
CA ILE A 201 -3.39 22.97 11.23
C ILE A 201 -4.39 23.13 10.07
N ASN A 202 -3.96 22.86 8.85
CA ASN A 202 -4.78 23.00 7.65
C ASN A 202 -5.76 21.83 7.42
N SER A 203 -5.65 20.75 8.21
CA SER A 203 -6.53 19.59 8.06
C SER A 203 -7.99 19.90 8.47
N LYS A 204 -8.95 19.10 7.99
CA LYS A 204 -10.36 19.24 8.39
C LYS A 204 -10.57 18.77 9.83
N ALA A 205 -11.61 19.30 10.47
CA ALA A 205 -11.99 18.87 11.82
C ALA A 205 -12.32 17.37 11.89
N SER A 206 -12.92 16.82 10.83
CA SER A 206 -13.20 15.38 10.70
C SER A 206 -11.92 14.55 10.78
N THR A 207 -10.86 14.94 10.08
CA THR A 207 -9.56 14.25 10.06
C THR A 207 -8.87 14.34 11.42
N ARG A 208 -8.85 15.52 12.04
CA ARG A 208 -8.34 15.69 13.41
C ARG A 208 -9.10 14.84 14.44
N ASN A 209 -10.38 14.54 14.22
CA ASN A 209 -11.13 13.70 15.15
C ASN A 209 -10.62 12.24 15.18
N TYR A 210 -10.05 11.72 14.09
CA TYR A 210 -9.39 10.41 14.11
C TYR A 210 -8.12 10.41 14.98
N PHE A 211 -7.33 11.49 14.92
CA PHE A 211 -6.19 11.66 15.84
C PHE A 211 -6.65 11.82 17.29
N LYS A 212 -7.72 12.57 17.56
CA LYS A 212 -8.30 12.63 18.92
C LYS A 212 -8.75 11.27 19.43
N ALA A 213 -9.37 10.44 18.57
CA ALA A 213 -9.75 9.08 18.93
C ALA A 213 -8.53 8.24 19.32
N PHE A 214 -7.43 8.32 18.56
CA PHE A 214 -6.15 7.72 18.93
C PHE A 214 -5.63 8.26 20.28
N HIS A 215 -5.55 9.59 20.46
CA HIS A 215 -5.05 10.20 21.69
C HIS A 215 -5.89 9.85 22.92
N SER A 216 -7.20 9.65 22.76
CA SER A 216 -8.10 9.27 23.84
C SER A 216 -7.84 7.88 24.43
N THR A 217 -7.03 7.04 23.77
CA THR A 217 -6.76 5.66 24.21
C THR A 217 -5.93 5.57 25.49
N SER A 218 -5.17 6.60 25.86
CA SER A 218 -4.44 6.65 27.13
C SER A 218 -4.25 8.08 27.63
N ALA A 219 -4.19 8.25 28.95
CA ALA A 219 -3.94 9.56 29.57
C ALA A 219 -2.59 10.18 29.14
N SER A 220 -1.57 9.35 28.89
CA SER A 220 -0.25 9.79 28.43
C SER A 220 -0.25 10.32 26.99
N LEU A 221 -1.21 9.90 26.17
CA LEU A 221 -1.38 10.38 24.80
C LEU A 221 -2.30 11.61 24.75
N GLN A 222 -3.31 11.70 25.62
CA GLN A 222 -4.28 12.81 25.64
C GLN A 222 -3.64 14.20 25.81
N SER A 223 -2.53 14.30 26.54
CA SER A 223 -1.83 15.58 26.77
C SER A 223 -0.91 15.99 25.63
N GLN A 224 -0.75 15.15 24.61
CA GLN A 224 0.18 15.40 23.52
C GLN A 224 -0.51 16.10 22.36
N ASN A 225 0.23 17.01 21.74
CA ASN A 225 -0.20 17.67 20.51
C ASN A 225 0.00 16.71 19.32
N ASP A 226 -1.01 16.59 18.45
CA ASP A 226 -1.03 15.65 17.32
C ASP A 226 0.24 15.71 16.45
N TYR A 227 0.64 16.89 15.95
CA TYR A 227 1.79 17.02 15.06
C TYR A 227 3.11 16.75 15.77
N THR A 228 3.22 17.17 17.03
CA THR A 228 4.43 16.96 17.85
C THR A 228 4.61 15.48 18.13
N PHE A 229 3.53 14.78 18.51
CA PHE A 229 3.54 13.34 18.70
C PHE A 229 3.92 12.63 17.40
N PHE A 230 3.24 12.95 16.29
CA PHE A 230 3.45 12.32 14.98
C PHE A 230 4.90 12.41 14.52
N TYR A 231 5.50 13.60 14.61
CA TYR A 231 6.92 13.82 14.30
C TYR A 231 7.85 13.09 15.26
N SER A 232 7.57 13.16 16.57
CA SER A 232 8.38 12.48 17.59
C SER A 232 8.39 10.97 17.44
N LEU A 233 7.25 10.37 17.06
CA LEU A 233 7.09 8.95 16.82
C LEU A 233 7.90 8.51 15.59
N ARG A 234 7.83 9.25 14.48
CA ARG A 234 8.68 8.97 13.32
C ARG A 234 10.16 8.99 13.70
N ASN A 235 10.58 10.01 14.44
CA ASN A 235 11.97 10.13 14.86
C ASN A 235 12.41 9.03 15.83
N SER A 236 11.55 8.59 16.75
CA SER A 236 11.89 7.49 17.66
C SER A 236 12.01 6.15 16.96
N ILE A 237 11.27 5.92 15.87
CA ILE A 237 11.39 4.71 15.04
C ILE A 237 12.68 4.75 14.20
N VAL A 238 13.01 5.89 13.58
CA VAL A 238 14.17 6.02 12.68
C VAL A 238 15.49 6.18 13.44
N HIS A 239 15.48 6.82 14.61
CA HIS A 239 16.66 7.13 15.39
C HIS A 239 16.68 6.35 16.71
N PHE A 240 17.41 5.23 16.72
CA PHE A 240 17.71 4.51 17.96
C PHE A 240 18.79 5.25 18.76
N ARG A 241 18.44 6.38 19.40
CA ARG A 241 19.34 7.15 20.27
C ARG A 241 18.96 6.93 21.74
N ALA A 242 19.96 6.99 22.61
CA ALA A 242 19.82 6.77 24.06
C ALA A 242 18.78 7.67 24.75
N ASN A 243 18.43 8.82 24.16
CA ASN A 243 17.47 9.77 24.73
C ASN A 243 16.04 9.59 24.19
N HIS A 244 15.78 8.63 23.30
CA HIS A 244 14.43 8.36 22.81
C HIS A 244 13.79 7.25 23.66
N LEU A 245 12.72 7.59 24.37
CA LEU A 245 11.83 6.61 24.97
C LEU A 245 11.18 5.81 23.83
N GLU A 246 11.33 4.48 23.87
CA GLU A 246 10.62 3.61 22.95
C GLU A 246 9.12 3.69 23.26
N LEU A 247 8.36 4.28 22.34
CA LEU A 247 6.91 4.35 22.46
C LEU A 247 6.34 2.97 22.12
N GLU A 248 5.87 2.26 23.14
CA GLU A 248 5.14 1.02 22.97
C GLU A 248 3.64 1.32 22.78
N LEU A 249 3.17 1.15 21.54
CA LEU A 249 1.75 1.21 21.22
C LEU A 249 1.19 -0.21 21.07
N THR A 250 -0.02 -0.43 21.58
CA THR A 250 -0.78 -1.66 21.35
C THR A 250 -1.24 -1.78 19.89
N ASN A 251 -1.60 -2.99 19.44
CA ASN A 251 -2.11 -3.20 18.06
C ASN A 251 -3.30 -2.29 17.75
N LYS A 252 -4.23 -2.12 18.70
CA LYS A 252 -5.37 -1.21 18.57
C LYS A 252 -4.95 0.24 18.38
N GLN A 253 -3.96 0.70 19.15
CA GLN A 253 -3.42 2.05 19.01
C GLN A 253 -2.73 2.24 17.65
N TRP A 254 -2.00 1.24 17.17
CA TRP A 254 -1.42 1.28 15.83
C TRP A 254 -2.47 1.37 14.74
N ASN A 255 -3.52 0.55 14.79
CA ASN A 255 -4.62 0.60 13.83
C ASN A 255 -5.32 1.97 13.83
N LEU A 256 -5.61 2.54 15.00
CA LEU A 256 -6.17 3.90 15.10
C LEU A 256 -5.26 4.96 14.49
N LEU A 257 -3.95 4.88 14.74
CA LEU A 257 -2.97 5.83 14.19
C LEU A 257 -2.85 5.69 12.67
N LEU A 258 -2.78 4.46 12.14
CA LEU A 258 -2.71 4.20 10.71
C LEU A 258 -3.98 4.69 10.01
N ASN A 259 -5.15 4.43 10.58
CA ASN A 259 -6.42 4.94 10.06
C ASN A 259 -6.42 6.48 10.01
N ALA A 260 -6.04 7.15 11.12
CA ALA A 260 -5.93 8.60 11.17
C ALA A 260 -4.95 9.16 10.12
N THR A 261 -3.84 8.44 9.89
CA THR A 261 -2.82 8.79 8.89
C THR A 261 -3.37 8.66 7.47
N LEU A 262 -4.12 7.59 7.17
CA LEU A 262 -4.78 7.42 5.86
C LEU A 262 -5.78 8.55 5.59
N PHE A 263 -6.52 9.02 6.60
CA PHE A 263 -7.47 10.12 6.42
C PHE A 263 -6.75 11.43 6.13
N LEU A 264 -5.61 11.65 6.79
CA LEU A 264 -4.76 12.79 6.50
C LEU A 264 -4.17 12.71 5.09
N ILE A 265 -3.73 11.53 4.65
CA ILE A 265 -3.22 11.32 3.28
C ILE A 265 -4.33 11.62 2.26
N ASP A 266 -5.49 11.00 2.38
CA ASP A 266 -6.59 11.19 1.43
C ASP A 266 -7.00 12.65 1.33
N GLU A 267 -7.19 13.32 2.48
CA GLU A 267 -7.56 14.73 2.52
C GLU A 267 -6.50 15.61 1.84
N GLN A 268 -5.23 15.45 2.20
CA GLN A 268 -4.18 16.35 1.74
C GLN A 268 -3.82 16.12 0.27
N TYR A 269 -3.83 14.88 -0.22
CA TYR A 269 -3.62 14.61 -1.64
C TYR A 269 -4.80 15.11 -2.47
N SER A 270 -6.03 14.95 -1.98
CA SER A 270 -7.22 15.51 -2.63
C SER A 270 -7.18 17.05 -2.67
N ALA A 271 -6.83 17.70 -1.56
CA ALA A 271 -6.76 19.17 -1.47
C ALA A 271 -5.65 19.78 -2.34
N ASN A 272 -4.58 19.03 -2.60
CA ASN A 272 -3.42 19.50 -3.37
C ASN A 272 -3.29 18.80 -4.73
N ASN A 273 -4.36 18.15 -5.22
CA ASN A 273 -4.33 17.32 -6.42
C ASN A 273 -3.80 18.05 -7.66
N GLU A 274 -4.24 19.29 -7.88
CA GLU A 274 -3.78 20.09 -9.03
C GLU A 274 -2.30 20.50 -8.94
N MET A 275 -1.77 20.67 -7.72
CA MET A 275 -0.36 21.00 -7.54
C MET A 275 0.56 19.79 -7.70
N LEU A 276 0.03 18.59 -7.51
CA LEU A 276 0.82 17.36 -7.58
C LEU A 276 0.88 16.74 -8.99
N LYS A 277 0.09 17.26 -9.95
CA LYS A 277 0.09 16.89 -11.38
C LYS A 277 1.26 17.50 -12.16
#